data_AF-A0A0F8XQX1-F1
#
_entry.id   AF-A0A0F8XQX1-F1
#
_cell.length_a   1.000
_cell.length_b   1.000
_cell.length_c   1.000
_cell.angle_alpha   90.00
_cell.angle_beta   90.00
_cell.angle_gamma   90.00
#
_symmetry.space_group_name_H-M   'P 1'
#
loop_
_entity.id
_entity.type
_entity.pdbx_description
1 polymer ?
#
loop_
_entity_poly.entity_id
_entity_poly.type
_entity_poly.pdbx_seq_one_letter_code
_entity_poly.pdbx_strand_id
1 'polypeptide(L)'
;SGTLAQVLANGNTAGGTALLAAVGTAALPGLAFEGFPDDGIIHEADGEIGVSIGGTRVVRFRSFGVDVERSGGKIINLNNTYFESDVLESGTVIRLSRAKGTLASPGNVIDGTELGTIQFEGNVSGFKRASVIMAQTDGTPSVSSMPGRLMFRTTPVGNNGASLGVEALRINSSQQTLLIAGTAALPALAHILDPDSGRFNPSANVLAWATGGAEGMRLNAAGQLLIGATSSTASELLHVAGAVVIAGKLTVGGVIDPTQLLLTGADKKLGATDAGPLYLAPFADSTTAIQVRKADDTTVVATFDTINSWLGIGIVPTVALDIVPSSLMAQKTGEPPTPERTWP
;
A
#
# COMPACT_ATOMS: atom_id res chain seq x y z
N SER A 1 16.87 -27.28 -75.50
CA SER A 1 15.90 -27.28 -74.40
C SER A 1 16.59 -27.83 -73.17
N GLY A 2 16.95 -26.96 -72.21
CA GLY A 2 17.42 -27.47 -70.93
C GLY A 2 16.29 -28.28 -70.30
N THR A 3 16.62 -29.41 -69.67
CA THR A 3 15.63 -30.20 -68.93
C THR A 3 14.93 -29.27 -67.93
N LEU A 4 13.69 -29.57 -67.52
CA LEU A 4 12.96 -28.77 -66.52
C LEU A 4 13.84 -28.53 -65.26
N ALA A 5 14.69 -29.51 -64.94
CA ALA A 5 15.73 -29.44 -63.90
C ALA A 5 16.76 -28.32 -64.12
N GLN A 6 17.15 -28.02 -65.36
CA GLN A 6 18.12 -26.98 -65.70
C GLN A 6 17.54 -25.56 -65.62
N VAL A 7 16.22 -25.42 -65.82
CA VAL A 7 15.48 -24.16 -65.62
C VAL A 7 15.33 -23.83 -64.13
N LEU A 8 15.11 -24.87 -63.31
CA LEU A 8 15.02 -24.75 -61.85
C LEU A 8 16.39 -24.52 -61.19
N ALA A 9 17.47 -25.07 -61.75
CA ALA A 9 18.83 -24.94 -61.21
C ALA A 9 19.47 -23.56 -61.39
N ASN A 10 19.06 -22.78 -62.39
CA ASN A 10 19.70 -21.51 -62.74
C ASN A 10 18.98 -20.25 -62.24
N GLY A 11 17.92 -20.39 -61.43
CA GLY A 11 17.32 -19.33 -60.60
C GLY A 11 16.74 -18.09 -61.28
N ASN A 12 16.95 -17.90 -62.58
CA ASN A 12 16.49 -16.73 -63.31
C ASN A 12 16.09 -17.14 -64.73
N THR A 13 14.80 -17.37 -64.95
CA THR A 13 14.24 -17.34 -66.30
C THR A 13 14.41 -15.92 -66.82
N ALA A 14 15.21 -15.74 -67.87
CA ALA A 14 15.62 -14.46 -68.44
C ALA A 14 14.47 -13.58 -69.04
N GLY A 15 13.24 -13.71 -68.54
CA GLY A 15 12.04 -13.00 -69.03
C GLY A 15 11.07 -12.53 -67.94
N GLY A 16 11.47 -12.49 -66.66
CA GLY A 16 10.64 -11.93 -65.58
C GLY A 16 9.37 -12.72 -65.23
N THR A 17 9.24 -13.96 -65.71
CA THR A 17 8.10 -14.84 -65.40
C THR A 17 8.37 -15.55 -64.07
N ALA A 18 7.48 -15.41 -63.09
CA ALA A 18 7.63 -16.08 -61.80
C ALA A 18 7.45 -17.61 -61.95
N LEU A 19 8.14 -18.38 -61.11
CA LEU A 19 7.84 -19.80 -60.93
C LEU A 19 6.58 -19.90 -60.05
N LEU A 20 5.48 -20.39 -60.62
CA LEU A 20 4.22 -20.59 -59.89
C LEU A 20 4.16 -22.01 -59.33
N ALA A 21 3.88 -22.12 -58.03
CA ALA A 21 3.54 -23.38 -57.38
C ALA A 21 2.02 -23.56 -57.34
N ALA A 22 1.55 -24.81 -57.25
CA ALA A 22 0.14 -25.09 -57.00
C ALA A 22 -0.27 -24.57 -55.61
N VAL A 23 -1.53 -24.18 -55.45
CA VAL A 23 -2.08 -23.91 -54.11
C VAL A 23 -2.23 -25.26 -53.40
N GLY A 24 -1.52 -25.43 -52.29
CA GLY A 24 -1.55 -26.66 -51.48
C GLY A 24 -2.31 -26.52 -50.18
N THR A 25 -2.46 -27.63 -49.47
CA THR A 25 -3.06 -27.68 -48.12
C THR A 25 -2.00 -28.09 -47.11
N ALA A 26 -2.28 -27.98 -45.81
CA ALA A 26 -1.34 -28.44 -44.78
C ALA A 26 -0.96 -29.94 -44.96
N ALA A 27 -1.91 -30.78 -45.38
CA ALA A 27 -1.68 -32.20 -45.63
C ALA A 27 -0.94 -32.51 -46.94
N LEU A 28 -0.92 -31.55 -47.88
CA LEU A 28 -0.20 -31.67 -49.15
C LEU A 28 0.22 -30.27 -49.62
N PRO A 29 1.38 -29.77 -49.17
CA PRO A 29 1.83 -28.43 -49.51
C PRO A 29 2.10 -28.24 -51.00
N GLY A 30 1.92 -27.00 -51.47
CA GLY A 30 2.13 -26.64 -52.87
C GLY A 30 3.61 -26.74 -53.27
N LEU A 31 4.47 -26.56 -52.28
CA LEU A 31 5.89 -26.88 -52.33
C LEU A 31 6.18 -27.84 -51.18
N ALA A 32 6.28 -29.14 -51.49
CA ALA A 32 6.56 -30.20 -50.53
C ALA A 32 7.93 -30.84 -50.77
N PHE A 33 8.43 -31.58 -49.78
CA PHE A 33 9.69 -32.32 -49.90
C PHE A 33 9.46 -33.77 -50.30
N GLU A 34 10.34 -34.32 -51.14
CA GLU A 34 10.29 -35.74 -51.50
C GLU A 34 10.46 -36.61 -50.25
N GLY A 35 9.60 -37.62 -50.09
CA GLY A 35 9.56 -38.47 -48.89
C GLY A 35 8.81 -37.88 -47.69
N PHE A 36 8.52 -36.57 -47.69
CA PHE A 36 7.74 -35.87 -46.66
C PHE A 36 6.67 -34.98 -47.32
N PRO A 37 5.65 -35.59 -47.95
CA PRO A 37 4.67 -34.87 -48.75
C PRO A 37 3.77 -33.93 -47.94
N ASP A 38 3.86 -33.97 -46.62
CA ASP A 38 3.09 -33.19 -45.65
C ASP A 38 3.92 -32.08 -44.96
N ASP A 39 5.20 -31.96 -45.33
CA ASP A 39 6.12 -30.90 -44.92
C ASP A 39 6.37 -29.93 -46.08
N GLY A 40 6.17 -28.63 -45.86
CA GLY A 40 6.35 -27.67 -46.95
C GLY A 40 5.74 -26.29 -46.77
N ILE A 41 5.71 -25.53 -47.87
CA ILE A 41 5.13 -24.19 -47.95
C ILE A 41 3.73 -24.26 -48.55
N ILE A 42 2.78 -23.60 -47.90
CA ILE A 42 1.38 -23.50 -48.32
C ILE A 42 1.00 -22.05 -48.59
N HIS A 43 0.19 -21.84 -49.63
CA HIS A 43 -0.52 -20.59 -49.83
C HIS A 43 -1.95 -20.79 -49.33
N GLU A 44 -2.36 -20.05 -48.30
CA GLU A 44 -3.65 -20.31 -47.63
C GLU A 44 -4.76 -19.35 -48.08
N ALA A 45 -4.39 -18.11 -48.37
CA ALA A 45 -5.27 -17.05 -48.86
C ALA A 45 -4.40 -15.92 -49.45
N ASP A 46 -5.03 -14.96 -50.12
CA ASP A 46 -4.33 -13.78 -50.62
C ASP A 46 -3.59 -13.06 -49.48
N GLY A 47 -2.27 -12.88 -49.63
CA GLY A 47 -1.42 -12.24 -48.63
C GLY A 47 -1.09 -13.11 -47.41
N GLU A 48 -1.38 -14.42 -47.46
CA GLU A 48 -1.06 -15.37 -46.40
C GLU A 48 -0.29 -16.59 -46.92
N ILE A 49 0.87 -16.85 -46.32
CA ILE A 49 1.71 -18.02 -46.61
C ILE A 49 1.95 -18.77 -45.30
N GLY A 50 1.90 -20.10 -45.33
CA GLY A 50 2.15 -20.95 -44.18
C GLY A 50 3.32 -21.91 -44.38
N VAL A 51 3.82 -22.42 -43.27
CA VAL A 51 4.72 -23.58 -43.22
C VAL A 51 3.96 -24.71 -42.56
N SER A 52 3.85 -25.85 -43.25
CA SER A 52 3.28 -27.10 -42.73
C SER A 52 4.40 -28.06 -42.36
N ILE A 53 4.23 -28.78 -41.25
CA ILE A 53 5.08 -29.89 -40.83
C ILE A 53 4.18 -30.98 -40.26
N GLY A 54 4.32 -32.22 -40.73
CA GLY A 54 3.53 -33.37 -40.31
C GLY A 54 2.05 -33.21 -40.62
N GLY A 55 1.71 -32.54 -41.72
CA GLY A 55 0.34 -32.30 -42.14
C GLY A 55 -0.38 -31.18 -41.37
N THR A 56 0.32 -30.47 -40.48
CA THR A 56 -0.22 -29.38 -39.66
C THR A 56 0.49 -28.07 -39.95
N ARG A 57 -0.27 -26.99 -40.18
CA ARG A 57 0.30 -25.65 -40.24
C ARG A 57 0.90 -25.25 -38.90
N VAL A 58 2.19 -24.92 -38.90
CA VAL A 58 2.93 -24.53 -37.70
C VAL A 58 3.10 -23.01 -37.61
N VAL A 59 3.33 -22.36 -38.75
CA VAL A 59 3.51 -20.91 -38.84
C VAL A 59 2.68 -20.39 -40.00
N ARG A 60 2.06 -19.23 -39.81
CA ARG A 60 1.43 -18.42 -40.85
C ARG A 60 2.07 -17.04 -40.85
N PHE A 61 2.52 -16.60 -42.02
CA PHE A 61 2.91 -15.23 -42.28
C PHE A 61 1.75 -14.52 -42.96
N ARG A 62 1.38 -13.36 -42.43
CA ARG A 62 0.36 -12.47 -42.96
C ARG A 62 0.98 -11.11 -43.25
N SER A 63 0.29 -10.29 -44.03
CA SER A 63 0.70 -8.90 -44.29
C SER A 63 0.85 -8.04 -43.01
N PHE A 64 0.25 -8.47 -41.90
CA PHE A 64 0.24 -7.75 -40.62
C PHE A 64 0.87 -8.52 -39.46
N GLY A 65 1.45 -9.70 -39.67
CA GLY A 65 2.08 -10.44 -38.57
C GLY A 65 2.43 -11.89 -38.87
N VAL A 66 2.83 -12.58 -37.80
CA VAL A 66 3.17 -14.00 -37.83
C VAL A 66 2.37 -14.69 -36.74
N ASP A 67 1.54 -15.67 -37.14
CA ASP A 67 0.84 -16.53 -36.20
C ASP A 67 1.57 -17.86 -36.10
N VAL A 68 1.88 -18.26 -34.88
CA VAL A 68 2.41 -19.59 -34.60
C VAL A 68 1.30 -20.40 -33.94
N GLU A 69 0.67 -21.27 -34.73
CA GLU A 69 -0.42 -22.15 -34.30
C GLU A 69 0.15 -23.57 -34.16
N ARG A 70 0.18 -24.12 -32.95
CA ARG A 70 0.47 -25.55 -32.74
C ARG A 70 -0.56 -26.17 -31.81
N SER A 71 -1.00 -27.37 -32.17
CA SER A 71 -1.79 -28.27 -31.32
C SER A 71 -0.84 -29.06 -30.41
N GLY A 72 -1.07 -29.06 -29.10
CA GLY A 72 -0.25 -29.73 -28.08
C GLY A 72 0.89 -28.88 -27.50
N GLY A 73 1.10 -28.99 -26.17
CA GLY A 73 2.26 -28.45 -25.42
C GLY A 73 2.82 -27.11 -25.93
N LYS A 74 2.05 -26.03 -25.83
CA LYS A 74 2.31 -24.76 -26.51
C LYS A 74 3.49 -23.98 -25.89
N ILE A 75 4.70 -24.15 -26.41
CA ILE A 75 5.85 -23.28 -26.13
C ILE A 75 6.21 -22.54 -27.43
N ILE A 76 5.80 -21.28 -27.57
CA ILE A 76 6.48 -20.35 -28.49
C ILE A 76 7.74 -19.92 -27.75
N ASN A 77 8.87 -20.58 -28.03
CA ASN A 77 10.13 -20.24 -27.39
C ASN A 77 10.70 -18.97 -28.05
N LEU A 78 10.59 -17.83 -27.36
CA LEU A 78 11.31 -16.62 -27.72
C LEU A 78 12.67 -16.63 -27.00
N ASN A 79 13.62 -17.40 -27.52
CA ASN A 79 14.96 -17.48 -26.95
C ASN A 79 15.80 -16.26 -27.39
N ASN A 80 15.78 -15.20 -26.59
CA ASN A 80 16.65 -14.05 -26.78
C ASN A 80 17.86 -14.19 -25.84
N THR A 81 18.95 -14.76 -26.37
CA THR A 81 20.22 -14.95 -25.64
C THR A 81 21.29 -14.03 -26.23
N TYR A 82 21.96 -13.29 -25.36
CA TYR A 82 23.11 -12.45 -25.69
C TYR A 82 24.33 -13.01 -24.97
N PHE A 83 25.42 -13.15 -25.70
CA PHE A 83 26.72 -13.59 -25.16
C PHE A 83 27.70 -12.43 -25.34
N GLU A 84 28.34 -12.01 -24.25
CA GLU A 84 29.39 -10.99 -24.29
C GLU A 84 30.58 -11.37 -23.41
N SER A 85 31.72 -10.74 -23.67
CA SER A 85 32.98 -10.93 -22.93
C SER A 85 33.49 -9.66 -22.23
N ASP A 86 32.73 -8.57 -22.23
CA ASP A 86 33.15 -7.23 -21.76
C ASP A 86 32.18 -6.62 -20.72
N VAL A 87 32.59 -5.50 -20.10
CA VAL A 87 32.07 -5.03 -18.79
C VAL A 87 30.91 -4.00 -18.85
N LEU A 88 30.49 -3.49 -20.02
CA LEU A 88 29.58 -2.33 -20.06
C LEU A 88 28.58 -2.33 -21.24
N GLU A 89 27.73 -3.33 -21.45
CA GLU A 89 26.66 -3.21 -22.46
C GLU A 89 25.29 -3.80 -22.09
N SER A 90 24.28 -3.37 -22.85
CA SER A 90 22.85 -3.63 -22.63
C SER A 90 22.49 -5.09 -22.88
N GLY A 91 21.66 -5.68 -22.01
CA GLY A 91 21.20 -7.06 -22.14
C GLY A 91 20.17 -7.30 -23.25
N THR A 92 19.64 -8.53 -23.31
CA THR A 92 18.58 -8.91 -24.25
C THR A 92 17.27 -8.19 -23.94
N VAL A 93 16.54 -7.78 -24.98
CA VAL A 93 15.30 -7.00 -24.83
C VAL A 93 14.19 -7.57 -25.70
N ILE A 94 12.98 -7.63 -25.13
CA ILE A 94 11.73 -7.70 -25.90
C ILE A 94 11.19 -6.27 -25.99
N ARG A 95 11.20 -5.70 -27.21
CA ARG A 95 10.81 -4.30 -27.44
C ARG A 95 9.41 -4.21 -28.03
N LEU A 96 8.53 -3.51 -27.33
CA LEU A 96 7.22 -3.12 -27.84
C LEU A 96 7.27 -1.61 -28.15
N SER A 97 7.21 -1.26 -29.42
CA SER A 97 7.26 0.13 -29.88
C SER A 97 5.90 0.52 -30.45
N ARG A 98 5.41 1.71 -30.07
CA ARG A 98 4.20 2.28 -30.63
C ARG A 98 4.42 3.74 -31.03
N ALA A 99 3.95 4.07 -32.22
CA ALA A 99 3.72 5.43 -32.67
C ALA A 99 2.24 5.58 -33.04
N LYS A 100 1.76 6.82 -33.10
CA LYS A 100 0.51 7.14 -33.83
C LYS A 100 0.84 7.29 -35.33
N GLY A 101 -0.15 7.61 -36.16
CA GLY A 101 0.07 7.85 -37.58
C GLY A 101 0.27 6.56 -38.38
N THR A 102 1.07 6.63 -39.45
CA THR A 102 1.34 5.51 -40.36
C THR A 102 2.82 5.14 -40.34
N LEU A 103 3.18 4.01 -40.91
CA LEU A 103 4.60 3.62 -41.04
C LEU A 103 5.42 4.69 -41.80
N ALA A 104 4.84 5.32 -42.83
CA ALA A 104 5.50 6.35 -43.62
C ALA A 104 5.56 7.72 -42.92
N SER A 105 4.70 7.96 -41.93
CA SER A 105 4.66 9.19 -41.13
C SER A 105 4.24 8.89 -39.69
N PRO A 106 5.20 8.48 -38.83
CA PRO A 106 4.93 8.19 -37.43
C PRO A 106 4.62 9.47 -36.65
N GLY A 107 3.54 9.45 -35.89
CA GLY A 107 3.11 10.53 -35.00
C GLY A 107 3.45 10.26 -33.54
N ASN A 108 3.57 11.34 -32.76
CA ASN A 108 3.83 11.26 -31.33
C ASN A 108 2.69 10.59 -30.56
N VAL A 109 3.04 9.77 -29.57
CA VAL A 109 2.11 9.34 -28.53
C VAL A 109 1.83 10.50 -27.56
N ILE A 110 0.68 10.48 -26.90
CA ILE A 110 0.25 11.51 -25.93
C ILE A 110 0.00 10.86 -24.58
N ASP A 111 -0.24 11.64 -23.51
CA ASP A 111 -0.58 11.10 -22.19
C ASP A 111 -1.73 10.05 -22.25
N GLY A 112 -1.59 8.99 -21.46
CA GLY A 112 -2.53 7.86 -21.42
C GLY A 112 -2.52 6.92 -22.62
N THR A 113 -1.64 7.12 -23.61
CA THR A 113 -1.50 6.20 -24.76
C THR A 113 -0.93 4.86 -24.30
N GLU A 114 -1.62 3.76 -24.60
CA GLU A 114 -1.14 2.39 -24.39
C GLU A 114 0.02 2.08 -25.33
N LEU A 115 1.19 1.74 -24.79
CA LEU A 115 2.41 1.46 -25.55
C LEU A 115 2.54 -0.03 -25.89
N GLY A 116 2.08 -0.90 -25.00
CA GLY A 116 2.11 -2.34 -25.20
C GLY A 116 1.53 -3.11 -24.01
N THR A 117 1.16 -4.36 -24.26
CA THR A 117 0.53 -5.24 -23.29
C THR A 117 1.09 -6.66 -23.37
N ILE A 118 1.15 -7.31 -22.21
CA ILE A 118 1.23 -8.77 -22.09
C ILE A 118 -0.12 -9.21 -21.54
N GLN A 119 -0.83 -10.02 -22.32
CA GLN A 119 -2.23 -10.37 -22.06
C GLN A 119 -2.37 -11.87 -21.77
N PHE A 120 -3.10 -12.20 -20.70
CA PHE A 120 -3.40 -13.57 -20.30
C PHE A 120 -4.90 -13.83 -20.48
N GLU A 121 -5.26 -14.85 -21.26
CA GLU A 121 -6.64 -15.18 -21.59
C GLU A 121 -6.96 -16.64 -21.32
N GLY A 122 -8.22 -16.92 -20.95
CA GLY A 122 -8.76 -18.27 -20.82
C GLY A 122 -9.94 -18.46 -21.78
N ASN A 123 -10.14 -19.68 -22.27
CA ASN A 123 -11.27 -20.00 -23.14
C ASN A 123 -12.46 -20.53 -22.33
N VAL A 124 -13.54 -19.76 -22.28
CA VAL A 124 -14.84 -20.18 -21.77
C VAL A 124 -15.90 -19.73 -22.77
N SER A 125 -16.19 -20.59 -23.75
CA SER A 125 -16.98 -20.29 -24.96
C SER A 125 -16.45 -19.06 -25.72
N GLY A 126 -15.14 -19.00 -25.92
CA GLY A 126 -14.39 -17.86 -26.47
C GLY A 126 -13.26 -17.46 -25.52
N PHE A 127 -12.12 -17.03 -26.09
CA PHE A 127 -11.04 -16.46 -25.30
C PHE A 127 -11.52 -15.17 -24.64
N LYS A 128 -11.32 -15.10 -23.32
CA LYS A 128 -11.61 -13.94 -22.49
C LYS A 128 -10.37 -13.58 -21.69
N ARG A 129 -10.08 -12.29 -21.64
CA ARG A 129 -8.97 -11.73 -20.89
C ARG A 129 -9.16 -11.88 -19.37
N ALA A 130 -8.19 -12.50 -18.71
CA ALA A 130 -8.17 -12.68 -17.25
C ALA A 130 -7.36 -11.59 -16.55
N SER A 131 -6.15 -11.31 -17.05
CA SER A 131 -5.23 -10.31 -16.50
C SER A 131 -4.32 -9.71 -17.58
N VAL A 132 -3.74 -8.54 -17.28
CA VAL A 132 -2.85 -7.81 -18.19
C VAL A 132 -1.73 -7.13 -17.42
N ILE A 133 -0.54 -7.14 -18.02
CA ILE A 133 0.57 -6.23 -17.70
C ILE A 133 0.62 -5.20 -18.83
N MET A 134 0.54 -3.91 -18.51
CA MET A 134 0.36 -2.85 -19.51
C MET A 134 1.31 -1.68 -19.25
N ALA A 135 1.95 -1.20 -20.31
CA ALA A 135 2.68 0.06 -20.31
C ALA A 135 1.85 1.17 -20.95
N GLN A 136 1.77 2.34 -20.31
CA GLN A 136 1.14 3.55 -20.84
C GLN A 136 2.07 4.75 -20.67
N THR A 137 1.90 5.75 -21.52
CA THR A 137 2.46 7.08 -21.27
C THR A 137 1.82 7.72 -20.04
N ASP A 138 2.62 8.43 -19.25
CA ASP A 138 2.23 8.95 -17.93
C ASP A 138 2.70 10.40 -17.74
N GLY A 139 2.05 11.28 -18.48
CA GLY A 139 2.48 12.64 -18.77
C GLY A 139 2.71 12.86 -20.27
N THR A 140 2.88 14.12 -20.66
CA THR A 140 3.11 14.50 -22.06
C THR A 140 4.55 14.19 -22.48
N PRO A 141 4.79 13.35 -23.51
CA PRO A 141 6.12 13.11 -24.03
C PRO A 141 6.76 14.35 -24.65
N SER A 142 8.09 14.41 -24.62
CA SER A 142 8.90 15.44 -25.26
C SER A 142 10.07 14.81 -26.02
N VAL A 143 10.87 15.62 -26.71
CA VAL A 143 12.07 15.16 -27.43
C VAL A 143 13.12 14.49 -26.52
N SER A 144 13.09 14.79 -25.23
CA SER A 144 14.05 14.30 -24.24
C SER A 144 13.42 13.47 -23.12
N SER A 145 12.09 13.29 -23.15
CA SER A 145 11.37 12.64 -22.05
C SER A 145 10.23 11.79 -22.56
N MET A 146 10.21 10.53 -22.10
CA MET A 146 9.16 9.58 -22.37
C MET A 146 8.62 9.05 -21.05
N PRO A 147 7.81 9.84 -20.32
CA PRO A 147 7.30 9.42 -19.03
C PRO A 147 6.31 8.26 -19.25
N GLY A 148 6.54 7.17 -18.53
CA GLY A 148 5.75 5.95 -18.66
C GLY A 148 5.34 5.41 -17.29
N ARG A 149 4.21 4.70 -17.28
CA ARG A 149 3.74 3.90 -16.16
C ARG A 149 3.58 2.44 -16.56
N LEU A 150 3.84 1.54 -15.62
CA LEU A 150 3.55 0.12 -15.71
C LEU A 150 2.37 -0.20 -14.81
N MET A 151 1.39 -0.96 -15.32
CA MET A 151 0.18 -1.30 -14.58
C MET A 151 -0.08 -2.80 -14.65
N PHE A 152 -0.57 -3.34 -13.54
CA PHE A 152 -1.05 -4.71 -13.41
C PHE A 152 -2.57 -4.68 -13.21
N ARG A 153 -3.29 -5.33 -14.11
CA ARG A 153 -4.76 -5.32 -14.15
C ARG A 153 -5.29 -6.74 -14.02
N THR A 154 -6.29 -6.93 -13.18
CA THR A 154 -6.93 -8.22 -12.93
C THR A 154 -8.45 -8.08 -13.04
N THR A 155 -9.13 -9.18 -13.36
CA THR A 155 -10.60 -9.19 -13.42
C THR A 155 -11.16 -9.71 -12.10
N PRO A 156 -11.94 -8.90 -11.35
CA PRO A 156 -12.58 -9.38 -10.13
C PRO A 156 -13.52 -10.57 -10.38
N VAL A 157 -13.61 -11.48 -9.43
CA VAL A 157 -14.59 -12.59 -9.46
C VAL A 157 -16.00 -12.02 -9.55
N GLY A 158 -16.86 -12.63 -10.36
CA GLY A 158 -18.25 -12.19 -10.58
C GLY A 158 -18.41 -11.02 -11.54
N ASN A 159 -17.32 -10.44 -12.05
CA ASN A 159 -17.39 -9.41 -13.07
C ASN A 159 -17.50 -10.04 -14.48
N ASN A 160 -18.72 -10.16 -14.99
CA ASN A 160 -19.02 -10.69 -16.32
C ASN A 160 -18.72 -9.69 -17.44
N GLY A 161 -17.43 -9.38 -17.65
CA GLY A 161 -16.93 -8.88 -18.94
C GLY A 161 -17.21 -7.42 -19.30
N ALA A 162 -17.71 -6.58 -18.41
CA ALA A 162 -17.98 -5.16 -18.72
C ALA A 162 -16.91 -4.17 -18.21
N SER A 163 -16.07 -4.57 -17.25
CA SER A 163 -14.91 -3.76 -16.85
C SER A 163 -13.64 -4.48 -17.26
N LEU A 164 -13.04 -4.00 -18.34
CA LEU A 164 -11.73 -4.37 -18.84
C LEU A 164 -10.71 -4.38 -17.70
N GLY A 165 -10.51 -5.50 -16.98
CA GLY A 165 -9.55 -5.68 -15.87
C GLY A 165 -9.34 -4.45 -14.99
N VAL A 166 -9.84 -4.44 -13.76
CA VAL A 166 -9.58 -3.32 -12.84
C VAL A 166 -8.08 -3.28 -12.53
N GLU A 167 -7.54 -2.08 -12.43
CA GLU A 167 -6.16 -1.90 -12.03
C GLU A 167 -5.96 -2.30 -10.57
N ALA A 168 -4.98 -3.17 -10.33
CA ALA A 168 -4.64 -3.64 -9.00
C ALA A 168 -3.38 -2.95 -8.45
N LEU A 169 -2.39 -2.70 -9.33
CA LEU A 169 -1.12 -2.07 -8.98
C LEU A 169 -0.60 -1.21 -10.14
N ARG A 170 0.02 -0.07 -9.82
CA ARG A 170 0.73 0.82 -10.76
C ARG A 170 2.12 1.14 -10.26
N ILE A 171 3.08 1.29 -11.16
CA ILE A 171 4.30 2.07 -10.95
C ILE A 171 4.24 3.26 -11.91
N ASN A 172 4.16 4.49 -11.39
CA ASN A 172 4.01 5.71 -12.19
C ASN A 172 5.36 6.30 -12.63
N SER A 173 5.34 7.34 -13.46
CA SER A 173 6.55 8.02 -13.94
C SER A 173 7.35 8.71 -12.84
N SER A 174 6.76 8.94 -11.67
CA SER A 174 7.41 9.43 -10.46
C SER A 174 7.98 8.32 -9.57
N GLN A 175 8.02 7.07 -10.07
CA GLN A 175 8.52 5.88 -9.37
C GLN A 175 7.71 5.49 -8.11
N GLN A 176 6.46 5.97 -8.01
CA GLN A 176 5.57 5.57 -6.92
C GLN A 176 4.87 4.26 -7.26
N THR A 177 4.79 3.35 -6.28
CA THR A 177 3.89 2.19 -6.36
C THR A 177 2.51 2.57 -5.82
N LEU A 178 1.49 2.53 -6.66
CA LEU A 178 0.11 2.80 -6.27
C LEU A 178 -0.67 1.50 -6.26
N LEU A 179 -1.60 1.40 -5.31
CA LEU A 179 -2.47 0.27 -5.11
C LEU A 179 -3.91 0.78 -5.09
N ILE A 180 -4.86 -0.14 -5.25
CA ILE A 180 -6.26 0.17 -4.97
C ILE A 180 -6.43 0.66 -3.52
N ALA A 181 -7.55 1.33 -3.23
CA ALA A 181 -7.85 1.77 -1.88
C ALA A 181 -8.12 0.59 -0.92
N GLY A 182 -8.84 -0.42 -1.40
CA GLY A 182 -9.31 -1.54 -0.57
C GLY A 182 -10.39 -1.12 0.44
N THR A 183 -10.79 -2.07 1.28
CA THR A 183 -11.74 -1.87 2.40
C THR A 183 -11.21 -2.60 3.64
N ALA A 184 -11.86 -2.45 4.80
CA ALA A 184 -11.48 -3.24 5.97
C ALA A 184 -11.63 -4.76 5.72
N ALA A 185 -12.69 -5.17 5.01
CA ALA A 185 -12.95 -6.57 4.68
C ALA A 185 -12.06 -7.12 3.54
N LEU A 186 -11.49 -6.24 2.72
CA LEU A 186 -10.58 -6.60 1.64
C LEU A 186 -9.50 -5.51 1.49
N PRO A 187 -8.47 -5.54 2.35
CA PRO A 187 -7.41 -4.54 2.30
C PRO A 187 -6.62 -4.59 0.99
N ALA A 188 -6.08 -3.45 0.58
CA ALA A 188 -5.30 -3.34 -0.65
C ALA A 188 -3.93 -4.02 -0.57
N LEU A 189 -3.35 -4.07 0.63
CA LEU A 189 -2.20 -4.91 0.96
C LEU A 189 -2.65 -5.91 1.99
N ALA A 190 -2.61 -7.19 1.64
CA ALA A 190 -2.98 -8.31 2.49
C ALA A 190 -2.02 -9.49 2.22
N HIS A 191 -2.10 -10.54 3.04
CA HIS A 191 -1.27 -11.72 2.88
C HIS A 191 -2.06 -12.87 2.24
N ILE A 192 -1.37 -13.72 1.49
CA ILE A 192 -1.96 -14.96 0.97
C ILE A 192 -2.40 -15.81 2.16
N LEU A 193 -3.64 -16.32 2.14
CA LEU A 193 -4.32 -17.04 3.24
C LEU A 193 -4.77 -16.18 4.43
N ASP A 194 -4.52 -14.87 4.42
CA ASP A 194 -5.07 -13.90 5.38
C ASP A 194 -5.50 -12.61 4.62
N PRO A 195 -6.50 -12.72 3.73
CA PRO A 195 -6.87 -11.65 2.80
C PRO A 195 -7.69 -10.54 3.45
N ASP A 196 -8.12 -10.71 4.71
CA ASP A 196 -8.93 -9.76 5.46
C ASP A 196 -8.13 -9.01 6.55
N SER A 197 -6.81 -9.24 6.63
CA SER A 197 -5.89 -8.49 7.48
C SER A 197 -4.86 -7.72 6.66
N GLY A 198 -4.74 -6.41 6.87
CA GLY A 198 -3.89 -5.59 6.03
C GLY A 198 -4.17 -4.09 6.04
N ARG A 199 -3.59 -3.37 5.07
CA ARG A 199 -3.66 -1.90 4.95
C ARG A 199 -4.65 -1.49 3.86
N PHE A 200 -5.47 -0.49 4.14
CA PHE A 200 -6.44 0.08 3.20
C PHE A 200 -6.60 1.60 3.38
N ASN A 201 -7.28 2.25 2.44
CA ASN A 201 -7.59 3.68 2.44
C ASN A 201 -9.12 3.86 2.45
N PRO A 202 -9.74 4.12 3.61
CA PRO A 202 -11.21 4.29 3.71
C PRO A 202 -11.71 5.56 3.02
N SER A 203 -10.83 6.56 2.88
CA SER A 203 -11.07 7.82 2.17
C SER A 203 -9.74 8.42 1.69
N ALA A 204 -9.81 9.51 0.91
CA ALA A 204 -8.62 10.29 0.56
C ALA A 204 -7.90 10.78 1.84
N ASN A 205 -6.57 10.83 1.78
CA ASN A 205 -5.70 11.30 2.87
C ASN A 205 -5.84 10.53 4.20
N VAL A 206 -6.36 9.30 4.16
CA VAL A 206 -6.49 8.45 5.35
C VAL A 206 -5.83 7.11 5.11
N LEU A 207 -5.05 6.65 6.08
CA LEU A 207 -4.40 5.35 6.08
C LEU A 207 -4.95 4.51 7.23
N ALA A 208 -5.47 3.32 6.94
CA ALA A 208 -6.05 2.44 7.96
C ALA A 208 -5.53 1.02 7.83
N TRP A 209 -5.66 0.28 8.92
CA TRP A 209 -5.29 -1.13 9.02
C TRP A 209 -6.44 -1.93 9.59
N ALA A 210 -6.65 -3.11 9.01
CA ALA A 210 -7.65 -4.06 9.42
C ALA A 210 -7.03 -5.39 9.84
N THR A 211 -7.72 -6.10 10.71
CA THR A 211 -7.44 -7.49 11.08
C THR A 211 -8.78 -8.22 11.18
N GLY A 212 -8.89 -9.42 10.59
CA GLY A 212 -10.15 -10.17 10.60
C GLY A 212 -11.33 -9.41 9.97
N GLY A 213 -11.05 -8.57 8.97
CA GLY A 213 -12.04 -7.80 8.22
C GLY A 213 -12.58 -6.54 8.91
N ALA A 214 -12.08 -6.18 10.09
CA ALA A 214 -12.48 -4.99 10.84
C ALA A 214 -11.32 -3.99 10.98
N GLU A 215 -11.62 -2.70 10.93
CA GLU A 215 -10.62 -1.63 11.13
C GLU A 215 -10.15 -1.60 12.59
N GLY A 216 -8.83 -1.76 12.79
CA GLY A 216 -8.21 -1.72 14.12
C GLY A 216 -7.55 -0.38 14.44
N MET A 217 -6.93 0.27 13.44
CA MET A 217 -6.28 1.57 13.62
C MET A 217 -6.28 2.42 12.34
N ARG A 218 -6.15 3.75 12.50
CA ARG A 218 -6.18 4.72 11.40
C ARG A 218 -5.33 5.96 11.69
N LEU A 219 -4.59 6.43 10.69
CA LEU A 219 -4.10 7.81 10.61
C LEU A 219 -5.03 8.62 9.70
N ASN A 220 -5.70 9.64 10.24
CA ASN A 220 -6.70 10.42 9.50
C ASN A 220 -6.08 11.64 8.78
N ALA A 221 -6.91 12.34 8.00
CA ALA A 221 -6.49 13.51 7.22
C ALA A 221 -6.07 14.73 8.09
N ALA A 222 -6.46 14.75 9.37
CA ALA A 222 -6.04 15.76 10.34
C ALA A 222 -4.72 15.38 11.04
N GLY A 223 -4.11 14.23 10.71
CA GLY A 223 -2.87 13.76 11.31
C GLY A 223 -3.04 13.03 12.65
N GLN A 224 -4.27 12.65 13.01
CA GLN A 224 -4.55 11.95 14.26
C GLN A 224 -4.44 10.43 14.06
N LEU A 225 -3.81 9.74 15.01
CA LEU A 225 -3.80 8.29 15.15
C LEU A 225 -4.98 7.85 16.02
N LEU A 226 -5.82 6.98 15.46
CA LEU A 226 -6.98 6.40 16.12
C LEU A 226 -6.75 4.89 16.29
N ILE A 227 -7.06 4.36 17.47
CA ILE A 227 -6.99 2.92 17.79
C ILE A 227 -8.34 2.51 18.35
N GLY A 228 -8.98 1.51 17.74
CA GLY A 228 -10.32 1.06 18.12
C GLY A 228 -11.46 2.02 17.75
N ALA A 229 -11.19 3.05 16.92
CA ALA A 229 -12.17 4.04 16.50
C ALA A 229 -11.93 4.49 15.05
N THR A 230 -13.01 4.84 14.34
CA THR A 230 -12.97 5.33 12.95
C THR A 230 -13.12 6.85 12.84
N SER A 231 -13.44 7.52 13.95
CA SER A 231 -13.60 8.97 14.05
C SER A 231 -13.08 9.46 15.40
N SER A 232 -12.53 10.68 15.44
CA SER A 232 -12.16 11.33 16.68
C SER A 232 -13.32 12.17 17.20
N THR A 233 -13.50 12.19 18.52
CA THR A 233 -14.41 13.11 19.21
C THR A 233 -13.69 14.37 19.71
N ALA A 234 -12.36 14.42 19.58
CA ALA A 234 -11.50 15.50 20.07
C ALA A 234 -10.38 15.85 19.07
N SER A 235 -9.62 16.90 19.37
CA SER A 235 -8.46 17.34 18.56
C SER A 235 -7.14 16.63 18.91
N GLU A 236 -7.19 15.60 19.75
CA GLU A 236 -5.98 14.88 20.20
C GLU A 236 -5.28 14.16 19.05
N LEU A 237 -3.94 14.14 19.07
CA LEU A 237 -3.15 13.43 18.06
C LEU A 237 -3.23 11.90 18.22
N LEU A 238 -3.51 11.40 19.42
CA LEU A 238 -3.74 9.99 19.71
C LEU A 238 -5.10 9.83 20.39
N HIS A 239 -6.02 9.10 19.76
CA HIS A 239 -7.29 8.71 20.34
C HIS A 239 -7.35 7.18 20.42
N VAL A 240 -7.47 6.65 21.64
CA VAL A 240 -7.67 5.21 21.87
C VAL A 240 -9.05 4.99 22.47
N ALA A 241 -9.89 4.25 21.77
CA ALA A 241 -11.17 3.79 22.29
C ALA A 241 -10.97 2.49 23.08
N GLY A 242 -10.73 2.61 24.38
CA GLY A 242 -10.51 1.48 25.28
C GLY A 242 -9.48 1.78 26.37
N ALA A 243 -9.11 0.75 27.12
CA ALA A 243 -8.07 0.86 28.15
C ALA A 243 -6.67 0.85 27.51
N VAL A 244 -5.76 1.65 28.06
CA VAL A 244 -4.34 1.69 27.67
C VAL A 244 -3.49 1.16 28.83
N VAL A 245 -2.64 0.18 28.56
CA VAL A 245 -1.63 -0.32 29.51
C VAL A 245 -0.28 0.29 29.17
N ILE A 246 0.37 0.93 30.16
CA ILE A 246 1.71 1.50 30.01
C ILE A 246 2.61 0.79 31.02
N ALA A 247 3.48 -0.09 30.54
CA ALA A 247 4.39 -0.86 31.39
C ALA A 247 5.55 -0.02 31.98
N GLY A 248 5.81 1.16 31.39
CA GLY A 248 6.84 2.10 31.83
C GLY A 248 6.26 3.39 32.43
N LYS A 249 7.09 4.44 32.48
CA LYS A 249 6.67 5.77 32.95
C LYS A 249 5.83 6.49 31.88
N LEU A 250 4.64 6.97 32.25
CA LEU A 250 3.91 8.00 31.51
C LEU A 250 4.42 9.39 31.93
N THR A 251 4.90 10.19 30.98
CA THR A 251 5.29 11.59 31.22
C THR A 251 4.37 12.51 30.44
N VAL A 252 3.68 13.42 31.12
CA VAL A 252 2.81 14.43 30.50
C VAL A 252 3.44 15.79 30.74
N GLY A 253 3.87 16.47 29.67
CA GLY A 253 4.49 17.81 29.75
C GLY A 253 3.48 18.96 29.81
N GLY A 254 2.19 18.66 29.71
CA GLY A 254 1.09 19.61 29.80
C GLY A 254 0.16 19.34 31.00
N VAL A 255 -1.01 19.96 30.99
CA VAL A 255 -2.05 19.74 32.00
C VAL A 255 -2.76 18.42 31.69
N ILE A 256 -2.86 17.53 32.69
CA ILE A 256 -3.84 16.44 32.66
C ILE A 256 -5.15 17.07 33.16
N ASP A 257 -6.18 17.11 32.32
CA ASP A 257 -7.51 17.60 32.74
C ASP A 257 -7.95 16.84 33.99
N PRO A 258 -8.19 17.52 35.12
CA PRO A 258 -8.53 16.85 36.39
C PRO A 258 -9.83 16.05 36.31
N THR A 259 -10.70 16.35 35.34
CA THR A 259 -11.93 15.58 35.09
C THR A 259 -11.66 14.23 34.41
N GLN A 260 -10.48 14.03 33.81
CA GLN A 260 -10.12 12.82 33.06
C GLN A 260 -9.13 11.89 33.77
N LEU A 261 -8.41 12.35 34.81
CA LEU A 261 -7.56 11.48 35.63
C LEU A 261 -8.38 10.73 36.69
N LEU A 262 -9.16 9.75 36.26
CA LEU A 262 -9.95 8.91 37.15
C LEU A 262 -9.18 7.62 37.50
N LEU A 263 -8.54 7.58 38.67
CA LEU A 263 -7.98 6.35 39.23
C LEU A 263 -9.08 5.53 39.91
N THR A 264 -9.55 4.46 39.25
CA THR A 264 -10.58 3.53 39.75
C THR A 264 -10.03 2.10 39.81
N GLY A 265 -10.67 1.21 40.58
CA GLY A 265 -10.19 -0.15 40.87
C GLY A 265 -9.67 -0.31 42.31
N ALA A 266 -9.51 -1.55 42.77
CA ALA A 266 -9.07 -1.87 44.14
C ALA A 266 -7.59 -1.55 44.39
N ASP A 267 -6.76 -1.51 43.34
CA ASP A 267 -5.33 -1.22 43.37
C ASP A 267 -5.03 0.19 42.84
N LYS A 268 -5.54 1.24 43.51
CA LYS A 268 -5.25 2.65 43.18
C LYS A 268 -3.84 3.05 43.60
N LYS A 269 -2.81 2.48 42.99
CA LYS A 269 -1.41 2.79 43.29
C LYS A 269 -0.83 3.67 42.17
N LEU A 270 -0.70 4.97 42.41
CA LEU A 270 0.22 5.84 41.65
C LEU A 270 1.65 5.56 42.13
N GLY A 271 2.18 4.43 41.70
CA GLY A 271 3.47 3.91 42.14
C GLY A 271 3.55 2.46 41.71
N ALA A 272 4.55 2.13 40.89
CA ALA A 272 4.83 0.77 40.49
C ALA A 272 4.89 -0.14 41.73
N THR A 273 4.54 -1.40 41.52
CA THR A 273 4.90 -2.53 42.39
C THR A 273 6.24 -2.26 43.09
N ASP A 274 6.14 -2.19 44.42
CA ASP A 274 7.20 -2.21 45.42
C ASP A 274 7.95 -0.89 45.72
N ALA A 275 7.46 -0.23 46.80
CA ALA A 275 8.23 0.58 47.77
C ALA A 275 8.60 2.04 47.45
N GLY A 276 7.81 2.78 46.68
CA GLY A 276 7.97 4.24 46.54
C GLY A 276 6.71 5.02 46.96
N PRO A 277 6.82 6.16 47.66
CA PRO A 277 5.68 7.05 47.90
C PRO A 277 5.17 7.65 46.59
N LEU A 278 3.89 8.04 46.55
CA LEU A 278 3.34 8.87 45.48
C LEU A 278 4.04 10.23 45.50
N TYR A 279 4.94 10.47 44.55
CA TYR A 279 5.62 11.75 44.39
C TYR A 279 4.77 12.73 43.58
N LEU A 280 4.04 13.60 44.29
CA LEU A 280 3.40 14.79 43.73
C LEU A 280 4.30 15.98 44.02
N ALA A 281 5.17 16.34 43.08
CA ALA A 281 6.06 17.50 43.22
C ALA A 281 5.87 18.42 42.01
N PRO A 282 5.66 19.73 42.21
CA PRO A 282 5.68 20.67 41.10
C PRO A 282 7.11 20.74 40.51
N PHE A 283 7.23 20.93 39.19
CA PHE A 283 8.53 21.04 38.50
C PHE A 283 9.32 22.31 38.89
N ALA A 284 8.66 23.25 39.58
CA ALA A 284 9.24 24.44 40.17
C ALA A 284 8.58 24.72 41.52
N ASP A 285 9.32 25.36 42.42
CA ASP A 285 8.86 25.71 43.77
C ASP A 285 7.54 26.51 43.71
N SER A 286 6.45 25.91 44.20
CA SER A 286 5.10 26.49 44.17
C SER A 286 4.63 26.71 45.60
N THR A 287 4.12 27.91 45.88
CA THR A 287 3.60 28.33 47.20
C THR A 287 2.36 27.56 47.67
N THR A 288 1.93 26.49 46.97
CA THR A 288 0.65 25.76 47.19
C THR A 288 0.70 24.25 46.92
N ALA A 289 1.88 23.63 46.94
CA ALA A 289 2.24 22.44 46.15
C ALA A 289 1.31 21.19 46.17
N ILE A 290 0.50 20.92 47.20
CA ILE A 290 -0.57 19.89 47.13
C ILE A 290 -1.81 20.38 47.88
N GLN A 291 -2.95 20.44 47.19
CA GLN A 291 -4.24 20.81 47.78
C GLN A 291 -5.23 19.65 47.71
N VAL A 292 -5.88 19.35 48.84
CA VAL A 292 -7.12 18.58 48.87
C VAL A 292 -8.25 19.60 48.85
N ARG A 293 -9.12 19.55 47.83
CA ARG A 293 -10.26 20.48 47.69
C ARG A 293 -11.58 19.77 47.93
N LYS A 294 -12.64 20.53 48.21
CA LYS A 294 -14.02 20.01 48.22
C LYS A 294 -14.45 19.70 46.78
N ALA A 295 -15.61 19.05 46.64
CA ALA A 295 -16.21 18.75 45.34
C ALA A 295 -16.56 20.01 44.49
N ASP A 296 -16.48 21.21 45.06
CA ASP A 296 -16.68 22.49 44.38
C ASP A 296 -15.43 23.01 43.63
N ASP A 297 -14.31 22.29 43.72
CA ASP A 297 -12.99 22.58 43.12
C ASP A 297 -12.41 23.97 43.43
N THR A 298 -12.99 24.67 44.41
CA THR A 298 -12.62 26.06 44.75
C THR A 298 -12.30 26.20 46.24
N THR A 299 -12.93 25.40 47.10
CA THR A 299 -12.67 25.41 48.54
C THR A 299 -11.56 24.42 48.90
N VAL A 300 -10.44 24.93 49.40
CA VAL A 300 -9.34 24.09 49.90
C VAL A 300 -9.68 23.52 51.28
N VAL A 301 -9.58 22.20 51.41
CA VAL A 301 -9.79 21.44 52.65
C VAL A 301 -8.48 21.27 53.40
N ALA A 302 -7.40 20.96 52.69
CA ALA A 302 -6.06 20.90 53.25
C ALA A 302 -5.02 21.34 52.23
N THR A 303 -3.99 22.04 52.71
CA THR A 303 -2.83 22.46 51.91
C THR A 303 -1.57 21.90 52.54
N PHE A 304 -0.76 21.23 51.73
CA PHE A 304 0.61 20.89 52.09
C PHE A 304 1.52 21.94 51.46
N ASP A 305 2.04 22.83 52.30
CA ASP A 305 3.01 23.84 51.92
C ASP A 305 4.41 23.22 51.97
N THR A 306 4.98 22.97 50.79
CA THR A 306 6.29 22.34 50.64
C THR A 306 7.46 23.30 50.88
N ILE A 307 7.22 24.62 50.90
CA ILE A 307 8.24 25.64 51.21
C ILE A 307 8.42 25.73 52.71
N ASN A 308 7.31 25.95 53.42
CA ASN A 308 7.35 26.18 54.87
C ASN A 308 7.22 24.87 55.68
N SER A 309 7.08 23.73 55.01
CA SER A 309 6.84 22.42 55.64
C SER A 309 5.59 22.42 56.54
N TRP A 310 4.55 23.15 56.12
CA TRP A 310 3.31 23.31 56.89
C TRP A 310 2.17 22.48 56.32
N LEU A 311 1.34 21.96 57.22
CA LEU A 311 0.06 21.35 56.90
C LEU A 311 -1.07 22.26 57.39
N GLY A 312 -1.78 22.89 56.46
CA GLY A 312 -2.96 23.72 56.75
C GLY A 312 -4.25 22.92 56.56
N ILE A 313 -5.24 23.11 57.43
CA ILE A 313 -6.58 22.51 57.33
C ILE A 313 -7.65 23.61 57.42
N GLY A 314 -8.48 23.74 56.38
CA GLY A 314 -9.56 24.73 56.25
C GLY A 314 -9.11 26.17 55.98
N ILE A 315 -10.07 27.06 55.66
CA ILE A 315 -9.85 28.51 55.52
C ILE A 315 -10.34 29.32 56.73
N VAL A 316 -11.22 28.74 57.57
CA VAL A 316 -11.61 29.25 58.91
C VAL A 316 -12.01 28.04 59.78
N PRO A 317 -11.10 27.45 60.58
CA PRO A 317 -11.45 26.37 61.50
C PRO A 317 -12.26 26.90 62.70
N THR A 318 -13.47 26.37 62.92
CA THR A 318 -14.31 26.71 64.09
C THR A 318 -14.06 25.79 65.30
N VAL A 319 -13.17 24.81 65.16
CA VAL A 319 -12.79 23.84 66.19
C VAL A 319 -11.28 23.64 66.13
N ALA A 320 -10.63 23.48 67.29
CA ALA A 320 -9.20 23.21 67.37
C ALA A 320 -8.85 21.91 66.64
N LEU A 321 -7.75 21.93 65.89
CA LEU A 321 -7.15 20.73 65.34
C LEU A 321 -6.59 19.91 66.51
N ASP A 322 -7.19 18.75 66.78
CA ASP A 322 -6.69 17.80 67.79
C ASP A 322 -5.42 17.12 67.27
N ILE A 323 -4.29 17.80 67.44
CA ILE A 323 -2.97 17.22 67.23
C ILE A 323 -2.64 16.52 68.54
N VAL A 324 -2.95 15.22 68.67
CA VAL A 324 -2.55 14.41 69.82
C VAL A 324 -1.02 14.33 69.82
N PRO A 325 -0.31 15.06 70.71
CA PRO A 325 1.15 15.04 70.68
C PRO A 325 1.60 13.72 71.29
N SER A 326 2.39 12.94 70.56
CA SER A 326 3.23 11.93 71.21
C SER A 326 4.32 12.67 71.99
N SER A 327 4.03 13.03 73.23
CA SER A 327 4.95 13.45 74.30
C SER A 327 5.91 14.63 74.10
N LEU A 328 5.92 15.34 72.96
CA LEU A 328 6.92 16.41 72.70
C LEU A 328 6.31 17.62 71.98
N MET A 329 5.31 18.25 72.58
CA MET A 329 5.00 19.67 72.35
C MET A 329 5.02 20.36 73.70
N ALA A 330 6.14 20.99 74.03
CA ALA A 330 6.26 21.77 75.25
C ALA A 330 5.32 22.99 75.13
N GLN A 331 4.15 22.89 75.76
CA GLN A 331 3.35 24.07 76.06
C GLN A 331 4.23 24.96 76.94
N LYS A 332 4.54 26.18 76.48
CA LYS A 332 5.28 27.17 77.29
C LYS A 332 4.38 27.61 78.45
N THR A 333 4.29 26.79 79.49
CA THR A 333 3.63 27.10 80.76
C THR A 333 4.67 27.78 81.64
N GLY A 334 4.72 29.11 81.63
CA GLY A 334 5.75 29.81 82.40
C GLY A 334 5.68 31.33 82.52
N GLU A 335 4.61 32.02 82.12
CA GLU A 335 4.40 33.40 82.57
C GLU A 335 3.12 33.50 83.42
N PRO A 336 3.20 34.01 84.67
CA PRO A 336 2.03 34.21 85.51
C PRO A 336 1.20 35.42 85.01
N PRO A 337 -0.13 35.39 85.17
CA PRO A 337 -1.01 36.46 84.70
C PRO A 337 -0.80 37.74 85.51
N THR A 338 -0.61 38.88 84.84
CA THR A 338 -0.74 40.21 85.45
C THR A 338 -2.23 40.48 85.71
N PRO A 339 -2.63 40.99 86.89
CA PRO A 339 -4.03 41.31 87.15
C PRO A 339 -4.44 42.57 86.40
N GLU A 340 -5.59 42.51 85.74
CA GLU A 340 -6.28 43.70 85.21
C GLU A 340 -6.57 44.68 86.35
N ARG A 341 -5.98 45.87 86.26
CA ARG A 341 -6.32 47.02 87.10
C ARG A 341 -7.28 47.91 86.32
N THR A 342 -8.56 47.84 86.67
CA THR A 342 -9.61 48.76 86.24
C THR A 342 -9.29 50.20 86.67
N TRP A 343 -9.33 51.14 85.73
CA TRP A 343 -9.38 52.59 85.97
C TRP A 343 -10.80 53.09 85.58
N PRO A 344 -11.25 54.22 86.16
CA PRO A 344 -12.61 54.44 86.66
C PRO A 344 -13.71 54.52 85.60
#